data_AF-A0A1L4DGX0-F1
#
_entry.id   AF-A0A1L4DGX0-F1
#
_cell.length_a   1.000
_cell.length_b   1.000
_cell.length_c   1.000
_cell.angle_alpha   90.00
_cell.angle_beta   90.00
_cell.angle_gamma   90.00
#
_symmetry.space_group_name_H-M   'P 1'
#
loop_
_entity.id
_entity.type
_entity.pdbx_description
1 polymer ?
#
loop_
_entity_poly.entity_id
_entity_poly.type
_entity_poly.pdbx_seq_one_letter_code
_entity_poly.pdbx_strand_id
1 'polypeptide(L)'
;FIKLVEEFVVNSDFYQSGVEFDWVKEFVEYVECIDLEIKTDDDAANLECNLIEIDNLKVELNKIQNENKKREKPIKDLLKIKIDKILEKYPLIVHANYRFKEFVFNYDPKKRAISDRFKGLLPTSSKVFLPRNMSNIAYANSVPF
;
A
#
# COMPACT_ATOMS: atom_id res chain seq x y z
N PHE A 1 15.67 42.98 -27.68
CA PHE A 1 15.95 41.93 -26.67
C PHE A 1 15.50 40.57 -27.16
N ILE A 2 14.19 40.34 -27.44
CA ILE A 2 13.68 39.05 -27.94
C ILE A 2 14.39 38.55 -29.22
N LYS A 3 14.51 39.40 -30.25
CA LYS A 3 15.25 39.05 -31.48
C LYS A 3 16.73 38.68 -31.25
N LEU A 4 17.36 39.32 -30.26
CA LEU A 4 18.76 39.06 -29.92
C LEU A 4 18.90 37.69 -29.24
N VAL A 5 17.92 37.30 -28.41
CA VAL A 5 17.86 35.99 -27.76
C VAL A 5 17.58 34.90 -28.80
N GLU A 6 16.68 35.14 -29.75
CA GLU A 6 16.40 34.21 -30.86
C GLU A 6 17.64 33.97 -31.73
N GLU A 7 18.34 35.03 -32.15
CA GLU A 7 19.59 34.89 -32.90
C GLU A 7 20.66 34.14 -32.10
N PHE A 8 20.77 34.39 -30.79
CA PHE A 8 21.75 33.71 -29.96
C PHE A 8 21.46 32.22 -29.78
N VAL A 9 20.18 31.84 -29.65
CA VAL A 9 19.76 30.44 -29.55
C VAL A 9 19.97 29.73 -30.87
N VAL A 10 19.52 30.30 -31.99
CA VAL A 10 19.64 29.67 -33.32
C VAL A 10 21.09 29.51 -33.74
N ASN A 11 21.96 30.47 -33.40
CA ASN A 11 23.40 30.38 -33.70
C ASN A 11 24.20 29.64 -32.63
N SER A 12 23.57 29.13 -31.57
CA SER A 12 24.29 28.36 -30.57
C SER A 12 24.67 26.98 -31.10
N ASP A 13 25.87 26.53 -30.76
CA ASP A 13 26.35 25.20 -31.12
C ASP A 13 25.40 24.09 -30.63
N PHE A 14 24.68 24.32 -29.51
CA PHE A 14 23.68 23.40 -28.98
C PHE A 14 22.45 23.28 -29.90
N TYR A 15 21.93 24.38 -30.41
CA TYR A 15 20.80 24.36 -31.35
C TYR A 15 21.24 23.79 -32.70
N GLN A 16 22.43 24.17 -33.20
CA GLN A 16 22.97 23.65 -34.45
C GLN A 16 23.26 22.14 -34.39
N SER A 17 23.81 21.64 -33.28
CA SER A 17 24.02 20.18 -33.06
C SER A 17 22.73 19.42 -32.79
N GLY A 18 21.73 20.04 -32.16
CA GLY A 18 20.40 19.47 -32.00
C GLY A 18 19.60 19.37 -33.30
N VAL A 19 19.91 20.22 -34.29
CA VAL A 19 19.34 20.18 -35.66
C VAL A 19 19.94 19.03 -36.49
N GLU A 20 21.13 18.55 -36.17
CA GLU A 20 21.71 17.33 -36.77
C GLU A 20 21.08 16.04 -36.25
N PHE A 21 20.34 16.11 -35.14
CA PHE A 21 19.61 14.98 -34.58
C PHE A 21 18.30 14.80 -35.36
N ASP A 22 18.37 14.02 -36.44
CA ASP A 22 17.18 13.58 -37.18
C ASP A 22 16.49 12.49 -36.36
N TRP A 23 15.71 12.90 -35.35
CA TRP A 23 14.95 12.02 -34.48
C TRP A 23 14.07 11.03 -35.25
N VAL A 24 13.62 11.39 -36.46
CA VAL A 24 12.83 10.50 -37.31
C VAL A 24 13.73 9.39 -37.83
N LYS A 25 14.89 9.73 -38.38
CA LYS A 25 15.87 8.76 -38.87
C LYS A 25 16.38 7.85 -37.75
N GLU A 26 16.78 8.41 -36.61
CA GLU A 26 17.27 7.61 -35.48
C GLU A 26 16.17 6.71 -34.89
N PHE A 27 14.93 7.19 -34.82
CA PHE A 27 13.79 6.36 -34.41
C PHE A 27 13.50 5.25 -35.42
N VAL A 28 13.58 5.53 -36.72
CA VAL A 28 13.40 4.52 -37.78
C VAL A 28 14.52 3.48 -37.71
N GLU A 29 15.79 3.87 -37.61
CA GLU A 29 16.92 2.95 -37.45
C GLU A 29 16.78 2.10 -36.19
N TYR A 30 16.33 2.69 -35.08
CA TYR A 30 16.04 1.97 -33.84
C TYR A 30 14.91 0.95 -34.00
N VAL A 31 13.79 1.35 -34.60
CA VAL A 31 12.65 0.45 -34.86
C VAL A 31 13.03 -0.67 -35.83
N GLU A 32 13.81 -0.37 -36.87
CA GLU A 32 14.35 -1.36 -37.81
C GLU A 32 15.34 -2.33 -37.13
N CYS A 33 16.10 -1.87 -36.15
CA CYS A 33 17.02 -2.70 -35.38
C CYS A 33 16.32 -3.56 -34.32
N ILE A 34 15.06 -3.30 -34.00
CA ILE A 34 14.29 -4.10 -33.04
C ILE A 34 13.36 -5.02 -33.80
N ASP A 35 13.52 -6.31 -33.54
CA ASP A 35 12.68 -7.35 -34.10
C ASP A 35 11.31 -7.38 -33.40
N LEU A 36 10.42 -6.48 -33.83
CA LEU A 36 9.09 -6.30 -33.23
C LEU A 36 8.02 -7.22 -33.83
N GLU A 37 8.33 -7.88 -34.95
CA GLU A 37 7.36 -8.73 -35.66
C GLU A 37 7.35 -10.15 -35.10
N ILE A 38 6.15 -10.72 -34.99
CA ILE A 38 6.00 -12.16 -34.73
C ILE A 38 6.27 -12.88 -36.05
N LYS A 39 7.45 -13.49 -36.15
CA LYS A 39 7.98 -14.02 -37.41
C LYS A 39 7.43 -15.38 -37.81
N THR A 40 6.87 -16.15 -36.88
CA THR A 40 6.43 -17.52 -37.14
C THR A 40 5.00 -17.76 -36.67
N ASP A 41 4.28 -18.62 -37.39
CA ASP A 41 2.94 -19.05 -37.00
C ASP A 41 2.94 -19.76 -35.64
N ASP A 42 4.01 -20.50 -35.33
CA ASP A 42 4.19 -21.17 -34.03
C ASP A 42 4.32 -20.14 -32.89
N ASP A 43 5.10 -19.07 -33.07
CA ASP A 43 5.22 -18.00 -32.07
C ASP A 43 3.90 -17.25 -31.89
N ALA A 44 3.16 -17.01 -32.97
CA ALA A 44 1.84 -16.39 -32.92
C ALA A 44 0.83 -17.26 -32.16
N ALA A 45 0.78 -18.55 -32.47
CA ALA A 45 -0.09 -19.51 -31.79
C ALA A 45 0.27 -19.67 -30.31
N ASN A 46 1.57 -19.71 -29.98
CA ASN A 46 2.05 -19.74 -28.60
C ASN A 46 1.64 -18.48 -27.84
N LEU A 47 1.78 -17.29 -28.44
CA LEU A 47 1.33 -16.04 -27.84
C LEU A 47 -0.18 -16.07 -27.58
N GLU A 48 -0.98 -16.49 -28.56
CA GLU A 48 -2.43 -16.62 -28.42
C GLU A 48 -2.80 -17.54 -27.24
N CYS A 49 -2.19 -18.73 -27.17
CA CYS A 49 -2.42 -19.68 -26.08
C CYS A 49 -2.08 -19.08 -24.70
N ASN A 50 -0.92 -18.42 -24.59
CA ASN A 50 -0.50 -17.76 -23.36
C ASN A 50 -1.46 -16.65 -22.94
N LEU A 51 -1.95 -15.85 -23.90
CA LEU A 51 -2.90 -14.78 -23.61
C LEU A 51 -4.24 -15.33 -23.10
N ILE A 52 -4.74 -16.42 -23.69
CA ILE A 52 -5.94 -17.12 -23.23
C ILE A 52 -5.73 -17.67 -21.82
N GLU A 53 -4.58 -18.30 -21.54
CA GLU A 53 -4.26 -18.82 -20.21
C GLU A 53 -4.21 -17.68 -19.17
N ILE A 54 -3.56 -16.57 -19.50
CA ILE A 54 -3.52 -15.37 -18.64
C ILE A 54 -4.93 -14.89 -18.29
N ASP A 55 -5.84 -14.84 -19.26
CA ASP A 55 -7.21 -14.40 -19.00
C ASP A 55 -7.99 -15.40 -18.14
N ASN A 56 -7.79 -16.70 -18.33
CA ASN A 56 -8.36 -17.73 -17.45
C ASN A 56 -7.84 -17.58 -16.00
N LEU A 57 -6.53 -17.39 -15.83
CA LEU A 57 -5.92 -17.17 -14.52
C LEU A 57 -6.46 -15.90 -13.84
N LYS A 58 -6.70 -14.81 -14.59
CA LYS A 58 -7.33 -13.60 -14.05
C LYS A 58 -8.75 -13.88 -13.52
N VAL A 59 -9.53 -14.70 -14.23
CA VAL A 59 -10.89 -15.08 -13.81
C VAL A 59 -10.84 -15.88 -12.51
N GLU A 60 -9.95 -16.87 -12.41
CA GLU A 60 -9.77 -17.66 -11.19
C GLU A 60 -9.34 -16.81 -10.00
N LEU A 61 -8.35 -15.92 -10.22
CA LEU A 61 -7.87 -15.00 -9.19
C LEU A 61 -9.00 -14.11 -8.66
N ASN A 62 -9.83 -13.56 -9.55
CA ASN A 62 -10.99 -12.74 -9.19
C ASN A 62 -12.02 -13.52 -8.36
N LYS A 63 -12.25 -14.79 -8.69
CA LYS A 63 -13.15 -15.66 -7.92
C LYS A 63 -12.64 -15.85 -6.49
N ILE A 64 -11.37 -16.21 -6.33
CA ILE A 64 -10.73 -16.39 -5.01
C ILE A 64 -10.81 -15.10 -4.19
N GLN A 65 -10.47 -13.96 -4.79
CA GLN A 65 -10.54 -12.66 -4.10
C GLN A 65 -11.97 -12.31 -3.65
N ASN A 66 -12.98 -12.59 -4.47
CA ASN A 66 -14.37 -12.33 -4.11
C ASN A 66 -14.87 -13.26 -2.99
N GLU A 67 -14.49 -14.53 -3.01
CA GLU A 67 -14.78 -15.45 -1.92
C GLU A 67 -14.11 -15.01 -0.61
N ASN A 68 -12.85 -14.59 -0.66
CA ASN A 68 -12.15 -14.06 0.50
C ASN A 68 -12.81 -12.79 1.05
N LYS A 69 -13.22 -11.85 0.19
CA LYS A 69 -14.00 -10.67 0.60
C LYS A 69 -15.30 -11.06 1.33
N LYS A 70 -16.01 -12.08 0.84
CA LYS A 70 -17.23 -12.61 1.49
C LYS A 70 -16.94 -13.20 2.87
N ARG A 71 -15.81 -13.86 3.06
CA ARG A 71 -15.37 -14.43 4.35
C ARG A 71 -14.84 -13.37 5.32
N GLU A 72 -14.12 -12.37 4.82
CA GLU A 72 -13.57 -11.28 5.62
C GLU A 72 -14.65 -10.34 6.17
N LYS A 73 -15.68 -10.04 5.37
CA LYS A 73 -16.74 -9.10 5.74
C LYS A 73 -17.38 -9.39 7.11
N PRO A 74 -17.92 -10.59 7.39
CA PRO A 74 -18.54 -10.88 8.68
C PRO A 74 -17.56 -10.76 9.85
N ILE A 75 -16.28 -11.09 9.64
CA ILE A 75 -15.25 -10.96 10.68
C ILE A 75 -14.97 -9.48 10.98
N LYS A 76 -14.85 -8.65 9.93
CA LYS A 76 -14.67 -7.19 10.05
C LYS A 76 -15.87 -6.54 10.74
N ASP A 77 -17.09 -6.97 10.41
CA ASP A 77 -18.32 -6.49 11.02
C ASP A 77 -18.39 -6.86 12.52
N LEU A 78 -18.07 -8.11 12.87
CA LEU A 78 -17.99 -8.55 14.27
C LEU A 78 -16.93 -7.79 15.06
N LEU A 79 -15.75 -7.58 14.46
CA LEU A 79 -14.67 -6.81 15.07
C LEU A 79 -15.14 -5.38 15.36
N LYS A 80 -15.77 -4.72 14.38
CA LYS A 80 -16.32 -3.37 14.54
C LYS A 80 -17.35 -3.32 15.69
N ILE A 81 -18.30 -4.25 15.74
CA ILE A 81 -19.30 -4.31 16.81
C ILE A 81 -18.64 -4.43 18.20
N LYS A 82 -17.60 -5.25 18.33
CA LYS A 82 -16.86 -5.41 19.60
C LYS A 82 -16.16 -4.12 20.01
N ILE A 83 -15.55 -3.43 19.05
CA ILE A 83 -14.85 -2.16 19.28
C ILE A 83 -15.84 -1.08 19.69
N ASP A 84 -16.95 -0.94 18.96
CA ASP A 84 -17.97 0.07 19.24
C ASP A 84 -18.55 -0.11 20.66
N LYS A 85 -18.82 -1.35 21.07
CA LYS A 85 -19.26 -1.67 22.45
C LYS A 85 -18.23 -1.30 23.52
N ILE A 86 -16.93 -1.46 23.22
CA ILE A 86 -15.86 -1.06 24.14
C ILE A 86 -15.81 0.46 24.25
N LEU A 87 -15.92 1.18 23.13
CA LEU A 87 -15.88 2.64 23.10
C LEU A 87 -17.09 3.26 23.79
N GLU A 88 -18.28 2.67 23.62
CA GLU A 88 -19.50 3.09 24.32
C GLU A 88 -19.33 2.97 25.84
N LYS A 89 -18.77 1.86 26.31
CA LYS A 89 -18.58 1.60 27.75
C LYS A 89 -17.37 2.34 28.35
N TYR A 90 -16.32 2.56 27.56
CA TYR A 90 -15.04 3.12 28.00
C TYR A 90 -14.53 4.19 27.02
N PRO A 91 -15.21 5.35 26.92
CA PRO A 91 -14.90 6.37 25.91
C PRO A 91 -13.49 6.95 26.03
N LEU A 92 -12.90 6.94 27.23
CA LEU A 92 -11.56 7.46 27.50
C LEU A 92 -10.43 6.56 26.95
N ILE A 93 -10.73 5.36 26.42
CA ILE A 93 -9.73 4.46 25.82
C ILE A 93 -8.99 5.06 24.62
N VAL A 94 -9.58 6.07 23.98
CA VAL A 94 -8.95 6.83 22.89
C VAL A 94 -7.80 7.72 23.37
N HIS A 95 -7.78 8.08 24.66
CA HIS A 95 -6.88 9.09 25.21
C HIS A 95 -5.86 8.53 26.21
N ALA A 96 -5.92 7.22 26.52
CA ALA A 96 -5.08 6.62 27.54
C ALA A 96 -4.61 5.22 27.14
N ASN A 97 -3.47 4.81 27.68
CA ASN A 97 -3.01 3.43 27.62
C ASN A 97 -3.67 2.63 28.74
N TYR A 98 -4.24 1.48 28.41
CA TYR A 98 -4.91 0.61 29.37
C TYR A 98 -4.01 -0.55 29.72
N ARG A 99 -3.77 -0.76 31.02
CA ARG A 99 -3.04 -1.93 31.51
C ARG A 99 -4.00 -2.91 32.16
N PHE A 100 -4.00 -4.16 31.68
CA PHE A 100 -4.71 -5.27 32.30
C PHE A 100 -3.71 -6.38 32.62
N LYS A 101 -3.38 -6.55 33.91
CA LYS A 101 -2.32 -7.46 34.39
C LYS A 101 -0.99 -7.19 33.66
N GLU A 102 -0.55 -8.15 32.87
CA GLU A 102 0.68 -8.11 32.08
C GLU A 102 0.48 -7.53 30.68
N PHE A 103 -0.72 -7.12 30.31
CA PHE A 103 -0.98 -6.60 28.98
C PHE A 103 -1.18 -5.09 29.02
N VAL A 104 -0.61 -4.39 28.04
CA VAL A 104 -0.81 -2.94 27.86
C VAL A 104 -1.39 -2.73 26.48
N PHE A 105 -2.58 -2.15 26.41
CA PHE A 105 -3.29 -1.88 25.17
C PHE A 105 -3.37 -0.38 24.91
N ASN A 106 -3.26 -0.05 23.63
CA ASN A 106 -3.54 1.28 23.10
C ASN A 106 -4.57 1.16 21.98
N TYR A 107 -5.53 2.09 21.98
CA TYR A 107 -6.48 2.26 20.90
C TYR A 107 -6.19 3.54 20.11
N ASP A 108 -5.87 3.41 18.83
CA ASP A 108 -5.63 4.52 17.91
C ASP A 108 -6.71 4.55 16.81
N PRO A 109 -7.76 5.39 16.94
CA PRO A 109 -8.81 5.49 15.93
C PRO A 109 -8.31 6.08 14.60
N LYS A 110 -7.13 6.70 14.56
CA LYS A 110 -6.57 7.29 13.34
C LYS A 110 -6.02 6.24 12.38
N LYS A 111 -5.84 4.99 12.82
CA LYS A 111 -5.38 3.90 11.93
C LYS A 111 -6.47 3.45 10.97
N ARG A 112 -6.08 3.33 9.69
CA ARG A 112 -6.98 3.01 8.58
C ARG A 112 -7.59 1.62 8.73
N ALA A 113 -6.77 0.60 8.93
CA ALA A 113 -7.24 -0.78 9.12
C ALA A 113 -7.73 -0.99 10.56
N ILE A 114 -8.92 -1.59 10.72
CA ILE A 114 -9.52 -1.84 12.04
C ILE A 114 -8.63 -2.77 12.89
N SER A 115 -7.93 -3.73 12.27
CA SER A 115 -6.94 -4.59 12.92
C SER A 115 -5.82 -3.80 13.59
N ASP A 116 -5.43 -2.66 13.02
CA ASP A 116 -4.27 -1.90 13.44
C ASP A 116 -4.62 -0.87 14.51
N ARG A 117 -5.92 -0.65 14.76
CA ARG A 117 -6.40 0.31 15.76
C ARG A 117 -6.14 -0.17 17.19
N PHE A 118 -6.04 -1.47 17.43
CA PHE A 118 -5.66 -2.03 18.72
C PHE A 118 -4.22 -2.57 18.65
N LYS A 119 -3.32 -2.00 19.45
CA LYS A 119 -1.98 -2.54 19.66
C LYS A 119 -1.82 -2.95 21.11
N GLY A 120 -1.25 -4.14 21.36
CA GLY A 120 -0.73 -4.45 22.71
C GLY A 120 -1.21 -5.71 23.44
N LEU A 121 -1.58 -6.80 22.74
CA LEU A 121 -1.64 -8.14 23.34
C LEU A 121 -0.22 -8.72 23.57
N LEU A 122 0.73 -7.92 24.08
CA LEU A 122 2.09 -8.39 24.35
C LEU A 122 2.28 -8.53 25.87
N PRO A 123 2.74 -9.68 26.38
CA PRO A 123 3.08 -9.84 27.78
C PRO A 123 4.19 -8.86 28.18
N THR A 124 4.01 -8.14 29.29
CA THR A 124 5.04 -7.31 29.93
C THR A 124 6.22 -8.12 30.46
N SER A 125 6.20 -9.46 30.34
CA SER A 125 7.30 -10.35 30.76
C SER A 125 8.48 -10.38 29.79
N SER A 126 8.35 -9.80 28.59
CA SER A 126 9.54 -9.39 27.83
C SER A 126 10.06 -8.10 28.48
N LYS A 127 11.33 -8.09 28.89
CA LYS A 127 12.05 -6.96 29.53
C LYS A 127 12.08 -5.71 28.64
N VAL A 128 10.92 -5.12 28.34
CA VAL A 128 10.79 -3.89 27.61
C VAL A 128 10.61 -2.82 28.66
N PHE A 129 11.70 -2.07 28.88
CA PHE A 129 11.72 -0.87 29.70
C PHE A 129 10.60 0.07 29.25
N LEU A 130 9.51 0.09 30.02
CA LEU A 130 8.52 1.15 29.90
C LEU A 130 9.14 2.42 30.50
N PRO A 131 9.14 3.57 29.79
CA PRO A 131 9.59 4.84 30.35
C PRO A 131 8.79 5.14 31.62
N ARG A 132 9.49 5.51 32.70
CA ARG A 132 8.93 5.82 34.04
C ARG A 132 7.84 6.92 34.07
N ASN A 133 7.56 7.55 32.94
CA ASN A 133 6.69 8.73 32.84
C ASN A 133 5.28 8.43 32.27
N MET A 134 4.87 7.17 32.10
CA MET A 134 3.48 6.85 31.72
C MET A 134 2.57 6.81 32.95
N SER A 135 2.04 7.99 33.30
CA SER A 135 1.05 8.21 34.35
C SER A 135 -0.31 7.53 34.05
N ASN A 136 -0.53 6.44 34.78
CA ASN A 136 -1.69 6.10 35.62
C ASN A 136 -3.12 6.09 35.04
N ILE A 137 -3.64 4.90 34.79
CA ILE A 137 -4.89 4.44 35.43
C ILE A 137 -4.65 3.02 35.96
N ALA A 138 -4.39 2.90 37.26
CA ALA A 138 -4.45 1.63 37.95
C ALA A 138 -5.89 1.39 38.38
N TYR A 139 -6.43 0.18 38.15
CA TYR A 139 -7.70 -0.22 38.75
C TYR A 139 -7.54 -0.20 40.28
N ALA A 140 -8.36 0.61 40.96
CA ALA A 140 -8.62 0.43 42.38
C ALA A 140 -9.48 -0.83 42.53
N ASN A 141 -8.85 -1.95 42.92
CA ASN A 141 -9.59 -3.08 43.45
C ASN A 141 -10.18 -2.67 44.81
N SER A 142 -11.42 -2.21 44.82
CA SER A 142 -12.31 -2.23 46.00
C SER A 142 -13.15 -3.50 45.89
N VAL A 143 -13.32 -4.41 46.86
CA VAL A 143 -13.36 -4.37 48.33
C VAL A 143 -13.07 -5.80 48.85
N PRO A 144 -12.50 -5.99 50.06
CA PRO A 144 -12.33 -7.32 50.65
C PRO A 144 -13.64 -7.86 51.26
N PHE A 145 -13.92 -9.14 51.02
CA PHE A 145 -14.64 -10.03 51.92
C PHE A 145 -13.83 -11.33 52.04
#